data_AF-A0A7S1VRB5-F1
#
_entry.id   AF-A0A7S1VRB5-F1
#
_cell.length_a   1.000
_cell.length_b   1.000
_cell.length_c   1.000
_cell.angle_alpha   90.00
_cell.angle_beta   90.00
_cell.angle_gamma   90.00
#
_symmetry.space_group_name_H-M   'P 1'
#
loop_
_entity.id
_entity.type
_entity.pdbx_description
1 polymer ?
#
loop_
_entity_poly.entity_id
_entity_poly.type
_entity_poly.pdbx_seq_one_letter_code
_entity_poly.pdbx_strand_id
1 'polypeptide(L)'
;YHMPLHQGLDWKTFVTKEYSMPRSGQDLEVFLQLNATTNSSTPSSSTAPSCHKTTLTFHEIIPCLYQPSSAEGEQEEAPKYELRHDGSGRPYANVLELRADKIRNFLEMEHYERVKSFRAVRYEQLVREGTDALIRHLEQATGLEAQCTPIRPASEDILHKAIRKYAMDP
;
A
#
# COMPACT_ATOMS: atom_id res chain seq x y z
N TYR A 1 -6.54 9.21 -9.18
CA TYR A 1 -6.95 7.83 -8.91
C TYR A 1 -6.41 7.42 -7.53
N HIS A 2 -7.26 6.83 -6.68
CA HIS A 2 -7.02 6.27 -5.34
C HIS A 2 -7.24 7.13 -4.07
N MET A 3 -7.36 8.47 -4.14
CA MET A 3 -7.61 9.29 -2.92
C MET A 3 -8.39 10.60 -3.18
N PRO A 4 -9.61 10.56 -3.76
CA PRO A 4 -10.31 11.78 -4.19
C PRO A 4 -10.62 12.75 -3.02
N LEU A 5 -10.78 12.25 -1.80
CA LEU A 5 -11.08 13.09 -0.64
C LEU A 5 -9.86 13.80 -0.04
N HIS A 6 -8.64 13.44 -0.43
CA HIS A 6 -7.40 14.06 0.06
C HIS A 6 -6.74 14.99 -0.96
N GLN A 7 -7.35 15.13 -2.14
CA GLN A 7 -6.87 16.02 -3.19
C GLN A 7 -7.08 17.49 -2.79
N GLY A 8 -6.02 18.30 -2.92
CA GLY A 8 -6.09 19.75 -2.69
C GLY A 8 -6.24 20.18 -1.22
N LEU A 9 -6.11 19.26 -0.27
CA LEU A 9 -6.10 19.61 1.15
C LEU A 9 -4.75 20.23 1.56
N ASP A 10 -4.77 21.15 2.51
CA ASP A 10 -3.56 21.62 3.17
C ASP A 10 -2.89 20.47 3.95
N TRP A 11 -1.59 20.60 4.22
CA TRP A 11 -0.81 19.53 4.85
C TRP A 11 -1.41 19.02 6.16
N LYS A 12 -1.88 19.92 7.03
CA LYS A 12 -2.43 19.53 8.34
C LYS A 12 -3.70 18.71 8.14
N THR A 13 -4.62 19.21 7.34
CA THR A 13 -5.87 18.50 7.04
C THR A 13 -5.59 17.18 6.31
N PHE A 14 -4.65 17.17 5.37
CA PHE A 14 -4.24 15.97 4.64
C PHE A 14 -3.76 14.86 5.59
N VAL A 15 -2.91 15.19 6.57
CA VAL A 15 -2.34 14.18 7.48
C VAL A 15 -3.26 13.78 8.63
N THR A 16 -4.33 14.52 8.92
CA THR A 16 -5.27 14.19 10.00
C THR A 16 -6.62 13.66 9.51
N LYS A 17 -6.96 13.87 8.24
CA LYS A 17 -8.24 13.40 7.68
C LYS A 17 -8.22 11.89 7.53
N GLU A 18 -9.31 11.27 7.99
CA GLU A 18 -9.59 9.84 7.80
C GLU A 18 -9.33 9.43 6.36
N TYR A 19 -8.59 8.33 6.18
CA TYR A 19 -8.30 7.79 4.86
C TYR A 19 -9.50 6.97 4.37
N SER A 20 -10.45 7.66 3.73
CA SER A 20 -11.68 7.07 3.22
C SER A 20 -12.16 7.74 1.92
N MET A 21 -13.17 7.15 1.27
CA MET A 21 -13.89 7.77 0.16
C MET A 21 -15.38 7.34 0.14
N PRO A 22 -16.26 8.04 -0.60
CA PRO A 22 -17.69 7.70 -0.61
C PRO A 22 -17.95 6.34 -1.27
N ARG A 23 -18.70 5.47 -0.58
CA ARG A 23 -19.11 4.14 -1.08
C ARG A 23 -20.18 4.26 -2.16
N SER A 24 -20.12 3.40 -3.18
CA SER A 24 -21.13 3.33 -4.23
C SER A 24 -22.46 2.71 -3.74
N GLY A 25 -22.45 2.01 -2.60
CA GLY A 25 -23.63 1.47 -1.93
C GLY A 25 -23.98 0.04 -2.34
N GLN A 26 -23.61 -0.39 -3.55
CA GLN A 26 -23.80 -1.77 -4.04
C GLN A 26 -23.02 -2.80 -3.21
N ASP A 27 -21.86 -2.39 -2.71
CA ASP A 27 -21.01 -3.15 -1.80
C ASP A 27 -21.56 -3.23 -0.37
N LEU A 28 -22.44 -2.30 0.01
CA LEU A 28 -23.13 -2.32 1.30
C LEU A 28 -24.20 -3.42 1.34
N GLU A 29 -24.88 -3.68 0.22
CA GLU A 29 -25.85 -4.78 0.10
C GLU A 29 -25.17 -6.13 0.29
N VAL A 30 -23.99 -6.32 -0.29
CA VAL A 30 -23.16 -7.52 -0.10
C VAL A 30 -22.71 -7.66 1.34
N PHE A 31 -22.30 -6.57 1.99
CA PHE A 31 -21.97 -6.57 3.43
C PHE A 31 -23.15 -7.00 4.31
N LEU A 32 -24.36 -6.48 4.03
CA LEU A 32 -25.57 -6.83 4.77
C LEU A 32 -25.96 -8.30 4.56
N GLN A 33 -25.83 -8.82 3.34
CA GLN A 33 -26.05 -10.24 3.06
C GLN A 33 -25.07 -11.13 3.82
N LEU A 34 -23.79 -10.77 3.92
CA LEU A 34 -22.78 -11.52 4.67
C LEU A 34 -23.02 -11.53 6.18
N ASN A 35 -23.46 -10.40 6.73
CA ASN A 35 -23.81 -10.33 8.16
C ASN A 35 -25.13 -11.05 8.48
N ALA A 36 -26.03 -11.23 7.52
CA ALA A 36 -27.27 -11.98 7.73
C ALA A 36 -27.02 -13.50 7.86
N THR A 37 -25.96 -14.03 7.26
CA THR A 37 -25.62 -15.47 7.28
C THR A 37 -24.84 -15.92 8.52
N THR A 38 -24.30 -14.99 9.32
CA THR A 38 -23.41 -15.30 10.47
C THR A 38 -24.13 -15.64 11.79
N ASN A 39 -25.45 -15.72 11.80
CA ASN A 39 -26.22 -16.27 12.93
C ASN A 39 -26.19 -17.81 13.03
N SER A 40 -25.42 -18.48 12.17
CA SER A 40 -25.11 -19.91 12.30
C SER A 40 -23.62 -20.06 12.61
N SER A 41 -23.34 -20.35 13.88
CA SER A 41 -22.17 -21.02 14.45
C SER A 41 -20.87 -20.97 13.64
N THR A 42 -19.86 -20.31 14.23
CA THR A 42 -18.42 -20.34 13.88
C THR A 42 -18.04 -19.76 12.51
N PRO A 43 -17.26 -18.66 12.45
CA PRO A 43 -16.67 -18.20 11.20
C PRO A 43 -15.53 -19.15 10.85
N SER A 44 -15.86 -20.22 10.14
CA SER A 44 -14.84 -20.92 9.36
C SER A 44 -14.28 -19.89 8.38
N SER A 45 -12.96 -19.66 8.44
CA SER A 45 -12.19 -18.74 7.58
C SER A 45 -12.36 -19.00 6.06
N SER A 46 -13.18 -19.98 5.68
CA SER A 46 -13.52 -20.46 4.35
C SER A 46 -14.86 -19.95 3.80
N THR A 47 -15.63 -19.11 4.52
CA THR A 47 -16.97 -18.63 4.07
C THR A 47 -17.08 -17.13 3.79
N ALA A 48 -16.05 -16.32 4.08
CA ALA A 48 -16.02 -14.96 3.58
C ALA A 48 -15.83 -15.01 2.04
N PRO A 49 -16.65 -14.33 1.23
CA PRO A 49 -16.43 -14.28 -0.21
C PRO A 49 -15.05 -13.66 -0.43
N SER A 50 -14.15 -14.48 -0.97
CA SER A 50 -12.86 -13.99 -1.43
C SER A 50 -13.12 -12.98 -2.55
N CYS A 51 -12.50 -11.81 -2.47
CA CYS A 51 -12.57 -10.87 -3.58
C CYS A 51 -11.84 -11.53 -4.74
N HIS A 52 -12.57 -11.82 -5.83
CA HIS A 52 -12.38 -12.96 -6.74
C HIS A 52 -11.07 -13.02 -7.57
N LYS A 53 -10.03 -12.27 -7.18
CA LYS A 53 -8.66 -12.30 -7.73
C LYS A 53 -7.56 -12.04 -6.68
N THR A 54 -7.90 -11.97 -5.40
CA THR A 54 -6.97 -11.68 -4.30
C THR A 54 -7.26 -12.60 -3.11
N THR A 55 -6.25 -12.91 -2.31
CA THR A 55 -6.42 -13.57 -1.00
C THR A 55 -7.08 -12.66 0.04
N LEU A 56 -7.44 -11.43 -0.34
CA LEU A 56 -8.07 -10.44 0.51
C LEU A 56 -9.56 -10.75 0.69
N THR A 57 -10.00 -10.57 1.93
CA THR A 57 -11.38 -10.67 2.38
C THR A 57 -12.10 -9.34 2.29
N PHE A 58 -13.43 -9.38 2.35
CA PHE A 58 -14.27 -8.19 2.36
C PHE A 58 -13.91 -7.18 3.47
N HIS A 59 -13.38 -7.65 4.61
CA HIS A 59 -12.98 -6.77 5.72
C HIS A 59 -11.61 -6.13 5.52
N GLU A 60 -10.85 -6.56 4.52
CA GLU A 60 -9.53 -6.01 4.17
C GLU A 60 -9.62 -5.06 2.98
N ILE A 61 -10.54 -5.33 2.04
CA ILE A 61 -10.74 -4.52 0.83
C ILE A 61 -12.22 -4.43 0.44
N ILE A 62 -12.66 -3.21 0.14
CA ILE A 62 -13.99 -2.89 -0.37
C ILE A 62 -13.80 -2.02 -1.64
N PRO A 63 -14.74 -1.91 -2.59
CA PRO A 63 -15.76 -2.87 -2.87
C PRO A 63 -15.07 -4.16 -3.34
N CYS A 64 -15.59 -5.28 -2.86
CA CYS A 64 -15.17 -6.61 -3.27
C CYS A 64 -15.83 -7.03 -4.61
N LEU A 65 -16.40 -6.07 -5.34
CA LEU A 65 -17.20 -6.28 -6.54
C LEU A 65 -16.48 -5.76 -7.78
N TYR A 66 -16.52 -6.56 -8.85
CA TYR A 66 -15.95 -6.21 -10.15
C TYR A 66 -16.95 -5.33 -10.93
N GLN A 67 -16.61 -4.06 -11.10
CA GLN A 67 -17.26 -3.03 -11.93
C GLN A 67 -18.72 -2.68 -11.59
N PRO A 68 -19.05 -1.39 -11.38
CA PRO A 68 -20.25 -0.88 -12.03
C PRO A 68 -19.96 -0.92 -13.53
N SER A 69 -20.65 -1.76 -14.29
CA SER A 69 -20.66 -1.60 -15.75
C SER A 69 -21.21 -0.21 -16.03
N SER A 70 -20.35 0.75 -16.37
CA SER A 70 -20.81 1.92 -17.10
C SER A 70 -21.35 1.38 -18.42
N ALA A 71 -22.58 1.73 -18.77
CA ALA A 71 -23.18 1.35 -20.05
C ALA A 71 -22.43 1.97 -21.27
N GLU A 72 -21.33 2.68 -21.02
CA GLU A 72 -20.62 3.56 -21.93
C GLU A 72 -19.10 3.36 -21.77
N GLY A 73 -18.59 2.15 -22.03
CA GLY A 73 -17.23 1.90 -22.53
C GLY A 73 -15.99 2.30 -21.70
N GLU A 74 -16.12 3.09 -20.64
CA GLU A 74 -15.00 3.55 -19.81
C GLU A 74 -14.94 2.68 -18.55
N GLN A 75 -13.93 1.81 -18.49
CA GLN A 75 -13.59 1.07 -17.28
C GLN A 75 -13.00 2.03 -16.25
N GLU A 76 -13.84 2.78 -15.55
CA GLU A 76 -13.39 3.41 -14.31
C GLU A 76 -13.02 2.31 -13.32
N GLU A 77 -11.76 2.23 -12.88
CA GLU A 77 -11.42 1.24 -11.84
C GLU A 77 -12.27 1.54 -10.60
N ALA A 78 -13.04 0.54 -10.18
CA ALA A 78 -13.85 0.65 -8.98
C ALA A 78 -12.96 1.05 -7.78
N PRO A 79 -13.40 2.02 -6.97
CA PRO A 79 -12.54 2.61 -5.95
C PRO A 79 -12.21 1.62 -4.84
N LYS A 80 -10.96 1.17 -4.72
CA LYS A 80 -10.54 0.21 -3.69
C LYS A 80 -10.22 0.91 -2.36
N TYR A 81 -10.92 0.56 -1.30
CA TYR A 81 -10.66 0.93 0.09
C TYR A 81 -9.64 -0.03 0.70
N GLU A 82 -8.57 0.50 1.28
CA GLU A 82 -7.73 -0.26 2.17
C GLU A 82 -8.22 -0.05 3.60
N LEU A 83 -8.63 -1.13 4.26
CA LEU A 83 -9.12 -1.11 5.63
C LEU A 83 -8.00 -1.47 6.60
N ARG A 84 -8.22 -1.17 7.88
CA ARG A 84 -7.27 -1.52 8.94
C ARG A 84 -7.00 -3.02 8.95
N HIS A 85 -5.73 -3.39 9.11
CA HIS A 85 -5.28 -4.78 9.14
C HIS A 85 -5.64 -5.52 10.45
N ASP A 86 -6.45 -4.90 11.32
CA ASP A 86 -6.93 -5.49 12.59
C ASP A 86 -8.23 -6.29 12.43
N GLY A 87 -8.71 -6.47 11.19
CA GLY A 87 -9.95 -7.17 10.89
C GLY A 87 -11.22 -6.41 11.29
N SER A 88 -11.11 -5.17 11.78
CA SER A 88 -12.28 -4.37 12.17
C SER A 88 -13.13 -3.91 10.99
N GLY A 89 -12.60 -3.96 9.76
CA GLY A 89 -13.23 -3.42 8.57
C GLY A 89 -13.39 -1.89 8.60
N ARG A 90 -12.66 -1.18 9.46
CA ARG A 90 -12.71 0.28 9.59
C ARG A 90 -11.66 0.95 8.71
N PRO A 91 -11.92 2.18 8.22
CA PRO A 91 -10.89 2.98 7.57
C PRO A 91 -9.79 3.37 8.57
N TYR A 92 -8.63 3.73 8.03
CA TYR A 92 -7.54 4.30 8.84
C TYR A 92 -7.91 5.71 9.30
N ALA A 93 -7.62 6.04 10.56
CA ALA A 93 -7.97 7.35 11.11
C ALA A 93 -7.26 8.50 10.39
N ASN A 94 -6.13 8.20 9.72
CA ASN A 94 -5.42 9.11 8.84
C ASN A 94 -4.42 8.39 7.93
N VAL A 95 -3.81 9.13 7.00
CA VAL A 95 -2.80 8.62 6.06
C VAL A 95 -1.52 8.14 6.74
N LEU A 96 -1.15 8.67 7.91
CA LEU A 96 0.06 8.25 8.61
C LEU A 96 -0.09 6.83 9.18
N GLU A 97 -1.26 6.50 9.73
CA GLU A 97 -1.56 5.14 10.17
C GLU A 97 -1.54 4.15 9.01
N LEU A 98 -2.19 4.49 7.90
CA LEU A 98 -2.15 3.65 6.68
C LEU A 98 -0.71 3.41 6.22
N ARG A 99 0.11 4.47 6.17
CA ARG A 99 1.51 4.36 5.75
C ARG A 99 2.33 3.54 6.74
N ALA A 100 2.09 3.66 8.04
CA ALA A 100 2.76 2.87 9.05
C ALA A 100 2.46 1.37 8.90
N ASP A 101 1.19 1.00 8.71
CA ASP A 101 0.80 -0.40 8.48
C ASP A 101 1.34 -0.93 7.15
N LYS A 102 1.31 -0.15 6.06
CA LYS A 102 1.97 -0.53 4.80
C LYS A 102 3.47 -0.79 4.97
N ILE A 103 4.16 0.02 5.77
CA ILE A 103 5.59 -0.18 6.07
C ILE A 103 5.78 -1.48 6.85
N ARG A 104 4.97 -1.76 7.88
CA ARG A 104 5.04 -3.01 8.63
C ARG A 104 4.83 -4.22 7.72
N ASN A 105 3.80 -4.20 6.88
CA ASN A 105 3.51 -5.26 5.91
C ASN A 105 4.69 -5.48 4.95
N PHE A 106 5.36 -4.41 4.51
CA PHE A 106 6.56 -4.54 3.66
C PHE A 106 7.74 -5.16 4.42
N LEU A 107 7.93 -4.82 5.69
CA LEU A 107 9.00 -5.39 6.51
C LEU A 107 8.75 -6.86 6.87
N GLU A 108 7.49 -7.27 7.01
CA GLU A 108 7.12 -8.68 7.25
C GLU A 108 7.54 -9.63 6.11
N MET A 109 7.80 -9.09 4.91
CA MET A 109 8.29 -9.89 3.78
C MET A 109 9.60 -10.62 4.09
N GLU A 110 10.40 -10.14 5.05
CA GLU A 110 11.60 -10.82 5.54
C GLU A 110 11.32 -12.27 5.98
N HIS A 111 10.13 -12.55 6.51
CA HIS A 111 9.77 -13.85 7.08
C HIS A 111 9.07 -14.77 6.09
N TYR A 112 8.93 -14.40 4.82
CA TYR A 112 8.24 -15.21 3.83
C TYR A 112 9.11 -16.41 3.42
N GLU A 113 8.50 -17.59 3.30
CA GLU A 113 9.21 -18.88 3.07
C GLU A 113 10.18 -18.84 1.87
N ARG A 114 9.84 -18.09 0.82
CA ARG A 114 10.63 -18.00 -0.42
C ARG A 114 11.61 -16.82 -0.45
N VAL A 115 11.66 -16.02 0.61
CA VAL A 115 12.58 -14.89 0.74
C VAL A 115 13.87 -15.40 1.38
N LYS A 116 14.93 -15.51 0.56
CA LYS A 116 16.25 -15.96 1.02
C LYS A 116 17.03 -14.89 1.77
N SER A 117 16.79 -13.63 1.43
CA SER A 117 17.45 -12.48 2.02
C SER A 117 16.57 -11.25 1.83
N PHE A 118 16.50 -10.42 2.86
CA PHE A 118 15.73 -9.18 2.86
C PHE A 118 16.60 -8.01 3.29
N ARG A 119 16.49 -6.90 2.57
CA ARG A 119 17.18 -5.66 2.92
C ARG A 119 16.29 -4.47 2.57
N ALA A 120 15.72 -3.86 3.60
CA ALA A 120 15.07 -2.58 3.45
C ALA A 120 16.13 -1.49 3.26
N VAL A 121 15.96 -0.65 2.23
CA VAL A 121 16.85 0.47 1.94
C VAL A 121 16.02 1.72 1.71
N ARG A 122 16.44 2.83 2.32
CA ARG A 122 15.82 4.13 2.06
C ARG A 122 16.49 4.81 0.89
N TYR A 123 15.70 5.46 0.05
CA TYR A 123 16.21 6.22 -1.09
C TYR A 123 17.25 7.26 -0.67
N GLU A 124 16.98 8.03 0.39
CA GLU A 124 17.87 9.10 0.86
C GLU A 124 19.22 8.55 1.32
N GLN A 125 19.22 7.32 1.84
CA GLN A 125 20.45 6.64 2.22
C GLN A 125 21.28 6.29 0.98
N LEU A 126 20.66 5.74 -0.07
CA LEU A 126 21.36 5.41 -1.32
C LEU A 126 21.93 6.64 -2.00
N VAL A 127 21.22 7.77 -1.97
CA VAL A 127 21.73 9.00 -2.56
C VAL A 127 22.92 9.54 -1.76
N ARG A 128 22.88 9.47 -0.42
CA ARG A 128 23.94 9.98 0.45
C ARG A 128 25.17 9.08 0.53
N GLU A 129 24.99 7.78 0.54
CA GLU A 129 26.06 6.81 0.81
C GLU A 129 26.51 6.05 -0.45
N GLY A 130 25.78 6.21 -1.56
CA GLY A 130 25.99 5.44 -2.78
C GLY A 130 25.38 4.04 -2.70
N THR A 131 25.60 3.24 -3.72
CA THR A 131 25.00 1.89 -3.84
C THR A 131 25.93 0.76 -3.44
N ASP A 132 27.15 1.07 -2.99
CA ASP A 132 28.20 0.09 -2.74
C ASP A 132 27.81 -0.93 -1.65
N ALA A 133 27.30 -0.45 -0.51
CA ALA A 133 26.84 -1.33 0.57
C ALA A 133 25.65 -2.22 0.15
N LEU A 134 24.78 -1.71 -0.72
CA LEU A 134 23.66 -2.48 -1.27
C LEU A 134 24.16 -3.58 -2.21
N ILE A 135 25.09 -3.25 -3.11
CA ILE A 135 25.67 -4.22 -4.05
C ILE A 135 26.37 -5.33 -3.27
N ARG A 136 27.23 -5.00 -2.29
CA ARG A 136 27.92 -6.01 -1.46
C ARG A 136 26.94 -6.95 -0.75
N HIS A 137 25.82 -6.42 -0.26
CA HIS A 137 24.78 -7.24 0.36
C HIS A 137 24.12 -8.19 -0.66
N LEU A 138 23.85 -7.73 -1.88
CA LEU A 138 23.29 -8.56 -2.94
C LEU A 138 24.26 -9.67 -3.35
N GLU A 139 25.55 -9.36 -3.48
CA GLU A 139 26.58 -10.35 -3.80
C GLU A 139 26.65 -11.44 -2.72
N GLN A 140 26.64 -11.04 -1.43
CA GLN A 140 26.60 -11.99 -0.31
C GLN A 140 25.33 -12.85 -0.29
N ALA A 141 24.18 -12.25 -0.56
CA ALA A 141 22.88 -12.94 -0.55
C ALA A 141 22.71 -13.90 -1.73
N THR A 142 23.30 -13.60 -2.88
CA THR A 142 23.12 -14.35 -4.13
C THR A 142 24.29 -15.25 -4.48
N GLY A 143 25.48 -14.98 -3.95
CA GLY A 143 26.74 -15.61 -4.36
C GLY A 143 27.23 -15.18 -5.74
N LEU A 144 26.63 -14.13 -6.34
CA LEU A 144 27.00 -13.60 -7.64
C LEU A 144 27.90 -12.37 -7.45
N GLU A 145 28.86 -12.17 -8.36
CA GLU A 145 29.66 -10.95 -8.41
C GLU A 145 29.01 -9.90 -9.31
N ALA A 146 29.02 -8.65 -8.87
CA ALA A 146 28.43 -7.55 -9.61
C ALA A 146 29.29 -7.16 -10.83
N GLN A 147 28.65 -7.13 -12.01
CA GLN A 147 29.27 -6.65 -13.25
C GLN A 147 28.98 -5.15 -13.48
N CYS A 148 28.89 -4.38 -12.41
CA CYS A 148 28.64 -2.95 -12.47
C CYS A 148 29.50 -2.20 -11.46
N THR A 149 29.77 -0.92 -11.73
CA THR A 149 30.44 -0.06 -10.77
C THR A 149 29.40 0.59 -9.85
N PRO A 150 29.58 0.54 -8.52
CA PRO A 150 28.69 1.21 -7.59
C PRO A 150 28.56 2.71 -7.88
N ILE A 151 27.32 3.22 -7.77
CA ILE A 151 27.05 4.65 -7.81
C ILE A 151 27.60 5.26 -6.54
N ARG A 152 28.38 6.34 -6.68
CA ARG A 152 28.97 7.06 -5.56
C ARG A 152 27.94 7.99 -4.88
N PRO A 153 28.16 8.36 -3.62
CA PRO A 153 27.46 9.46 -2.97
C PRO A 153 27.26 10.65 -3.89
N ALA A 154 26.04 11.18 -3.97
CA ALA A 154 25.83 12.49 -4.56
C ALA A 154 26.55 13.54 -3.71
N SER A 155 27.21 14.51 -4.34
CA SER A 155 27.75 15.65 -3.61
C SER A 155 26.60 16.40 -2.93
N GLU A 156 26.85 17.00 -1.76
CA GLU A 156 25.81 17.72 -1.00
C GLU A 156 25.08 18.78 -1.84
N ASP A 157 25.77 19.41 -2.79
CA ASP A 157 25.21 20.39 -3.73
C ASP A 157 24.14 19.82 -4.66
N ILE A 158 24.30 18.57 -5.11
CA ILE A 158 23.32 17.90 -5.97
C ILE A 158 22.09 17.49 -5.14
N LEU A 159 22.32 17.03 -3.91
CA LEU A 159 21.25 16.65 -2.99
C LEU A 159 20.38 17.87 -2.62
N HIS A 160 20.99 19.01 -2.28
CA HIS A 160 20.26 20.24 -1.98
C HIS A 160 19.50 20.80 -3.19
N LYS A 161 20.07 20.72 -4.40
CA LYS A 161 19.37 21.13 -5.63
C LYS A 161 18.18 20.22 -5.95
N ALA A 162 18.32 18.91 -5.78
CA ALA A 162 17.21 17.98 -5.98
C ALA A 162 16.08 18.23 -4.97
N ILE A 163 16.40 18.35 -3.68
CA ILE A 163 15.42 18.63 -2.63
C ILE A 163 14.70 19.96 -2.87
N ARG A 164 15.43 21.03 -3.23
CA ARG A 164 14.81 22.34 -3.53
C ARG A 164 13.91 22.31 -4.77
N LYS A 165 14.26 21.52 -5.79
CA LYS A 165 13.43 21.37 -6.99
C LYS A 165 12.08 20.72 -6.66
N TYR A 166 12.05 19.72 -5.77
CA TYR A 166 10.82 19.04 -5.38
C TYR A 166 10.05 19.71 -4.24
N ALA A 167 10.68 20.64 -3.50
CA ALA A 167 10.02 21.41 -2.44
C ALA A 167 9.36 22.72 -2.94
N MET A 168 9.50 23.06 -4.23
CA MET A 168 9.09 24.36 -4.78
C MET A 168 8.05 24.27 -5.92
N ASP A 169 7.53 23.08 -6.25
CA ASP A 169 6.35 22.96 -7.13
C ASP A 169 5.11 22.66 -6.26
N PRO A 170 4.21 23.64 -6.02
CA PRO A 170 2.90 23.41 -5.41
C PRO A 170 1.94 22.64 -6.33
#